data_AF-A0A5M3XF66-F1
#
_entry.id   AF-A0A5M3XF66-F1
#
_cell.length_a   1.000
_cell.length_b   1.000
_cell.length_c   1.000
_cell.angle_alpha   90.00
_cell.angle_beta   90.00
_cell.angle_gamma   90.00
#
_symmetry.space_group_name_H-M   'P 1'
#
loop_
_entity.id
_entity.type
_entity.pdbx_description
1 polymer ?
#
loop_
_entity_poly.entity_id
_entity_poly.type
_entity_poly.pdbx_seq_one_letter_code
_entity_poly.pdbx_strand_id
1 'polypeptide(L)'
;MVTTCKHCGTAIEQRNGRGRPKEYCPEGDCQAAAKREREMRRATPGLDGALARAEELYDRMERGLAAAIAPLAQVLADELSPAGVEAKLSAVQAEAHTRVAVARSEREQAFEQVRLSRKATEEARRETAEARGLAEEANAERDSAFADAENAREQALAALREAAATERVARQAAEEAGRRASRAEADRDQVMAEAAERVERAAGEARDAEAKAVREGERAERAVAKAARAVEDAARVRAELVVAEQGVVRALARAEAAEGERDRAVVRTEAAEVARARAVGEAAEAVQARKQAERDGRERVKAAGEQVRAAEAALAREGERAAGAVAERDATRAELAVERARTADLRIALEEARAEAALLRERAVTAELGGRPEEGRGI
;
A
#
# COMPACT_ATOMS: atom_id res chain seq x y z
N MET A 1 -5.32 -37.05 90.29
CA MET A 1 -5.65 -38.47 90.49
C MET A 1 -4.81 -39.00 91.64
N VAL A 2 -5.38 -39.80 92.53
CA VAL A 2 -4.61 -40.47 93.59
C VAL A 2 -4.26 -41.86 93.09
N THR A 3 -2.98 -42.20 93.06
CA THR A 3 -2.50 -43.54 92.71
C THR A 3 -1.82 -44.17 93.91
N THR A 4 -1.88 -45.47 94.07
CA THR A 4 -1.22 -46.15 95.18
C THR A 4 0.26 -46.42 94.89
N CYS A 5 1.09 -46.37 95.94
CA CYS A 5 2.51 -46.74 95.86
C CYS A 5 2.64 -48.22 95.51
N LYS A 6 3.45 -48.54 94.49
CA LYS A 6 3.67 -49.92 94.04
C LYS A 6 4.33 -50.85 95.07
N HIS A 7 4.89 -50.30 96.15
CA HIS A 7 5.58 -51.09 97.18
C HIS A 7 4.80 -51.16 98.51
N CYS A 8 4.33 -50.03 99.04
CA CYS A 8 3.67 -49.97 100.35
C CYS A 8 2.15 -49.68 100.29
N GLY A 9 1.58 -49.46 99.09
CA GLY A 9 0.15 -49.21 98.90
C GLY A 9 -0.34 -47.80 99.27
N THR A 10 0.51 -46.96 99.88
CA THR A 10 0.14 -45.59 100.31
C THR A 10 -0.36 -44.74 99.14
N ALA A 11 -1.39 -43.94 99.37
CA ALA A 11 -1.92 -42.98 98.41
C ALA A 11 -0.86 -41.92 98.03
N ILE A 12 -0.60 -41.77 96.74
CA ILE A 12 0.31 -40.78 96.16
C ILE A 12 -0.54 -39.78 95.39
N GLU A 13 -0.41 -38.50 95.76
CA GLU A 13 -0.98 -37.41 94.98
C GLU A 13 -0.16 -37.21 93.70
N GLN A 14 -0.79 -37.45 92.56
CA GLN A 14 -0.18 -37.15 91.27
C GLN A 14 -0.30 -35.65 90.97
N ARG A 15 0.81 -35.04 90.58
CA ARG A 15 0.79 -33.70 89.99
C ARG A 15 0.29 -33.81 88.55
N ASN A 16 -0.78 -33.09 88.21
CA ASN A 16 -1.24 -32.97 86.84
C ASN A 16 -0.25 -32.08 86.06
N GLY A 17 0.71 -32.67 85.33
CA GLY A 17 1.72 -31.95 84.56
C GLY A 17 2.53 -32.86 83.63
N ARG A 18 3.38 -32.28 82.78
CA ARG A 18 4.28 -33.06 81.89
C ARG A 18 5.38 -33.72 82.72
N GLY A 19 5.36 -35.05 82.80
CA GLY A 19 6.38 -35.84 83.51
C GLY A 19 5.94 -37.29 83.73
N ARG A 20 6.89 -38.18 84.05
CA ARG A 20 6.58 -39.58 84.39
C ARG A 20 5.78 -39.62 85.71
N PRO A 21 4.60 -40.28 85.76
CA PRO A 21 3.84 -40.44 86.99
C PRO A 21 4.69 -41.03 88.12
N LYS A 22 4.48 -40.56 89.36
CA LYS A 22 5.21 -41.06 90.52
C LYS A 22 4.67 -42.45 90.90
N GLU A 23 5.47 -43.49 90.75
CA GLU A 23 5.05 -44.87 91.07
C GLU A 23 5.31 -45.27 92.53
N TYR A 24 6.11 -44.48 93.24
CA TYR A 24 6.54 -44.74 94.62
C TYR A 24 6.35 -43.48 95.48
N CYS A 25 6.13 -43.68 96.79
CA CYS A 25 5.92 -42.56 97.71
C CYS A 25 7.19 -41.69 97.80
N PRO A 26 7.07 -40.35 97.75
CA PRO A 26 8.22 -39.45 97.77
C PRO A 26 8.87 -39.36 99.16
N GLU A 27 8.13 -39.65 100.23
CA GLU A 27 8.59 -39.50 101.61
C GLU A 27 9.27 -40.76 102.17
N GLY A 28 9.30 -41.87 101.42
CA GLY A 28 9.89 -43.13 101.88
C GLY A 28 10.86 -43.74 100.89
N ASP A 29 11.78 -44.57 101.39
CA ASP A 29 12.75 -45.34 100.59
C ASP A 29 12.11 -46.48 99.76
N CYS A 30 10.79 -46.45 99.54
CA CYS A 30 10.05 -47.50 98.84
C CYS A 30 10.58 -47.76 97.42
N GLN A 31 11.06 -46.72 96.73
CA GLN A 31 11.70 -46.88 95.43
C GLN A 31 13.04 -47.65 95.53
N ALA A 32 13.86 -47.34 96.53
CA ALA A 32 15.13 -48.00 96.78
C ALA A 32 14.94 -49.43 97.29
N ALA A 33 13.95 -49.65 98.17
CA ALA A 33 13.56 -50.97 98.67
C ALA A 33 13.06 -51.87 97.54
N ALA A 34 12.14 -51.37 96.70
CA ALA A 34 11.67 -52.11 95.54
C ALA A 34 12.78 -52.37 94.50
N LYS A 35 13.76 -51.46 94.36
CA LYS A 35 14.95 -51.67 93.51
C LYS A 35 15.82 -52.81 94.06
N ARG A 36 16.15 -52.78 95.35
CA ARG A 36 16.93 -53.85 96.02
C ARG A 36 16.23 -55.21 95.92
N GLU A 37 14.91 -55.25 96.12
CA GLU A 37 14.12 -56.47 96.00
C GLU A 37 14.16 -57.05 94.57
N ARG A 38 14.04 -56.21 93.54
CA ARG A 38 14.18 -56.64 92.14
C ARG A 38 15.60 -57.12 91.81
N GLU A 39 16.62 -56.44 92.32
CA GLU A 39 18.02 -56.84 92.12
C GLU A 39 18.30 -58.18 92.81
N MET A 40 17.79 -58.38 94.02
CA MET A 40 17.83 -59.65 94.73
C MET A 40 17.14 -60.76 93.93
N ARG A 41 15.90 -60.56 93.47
CA ARG A 41 15.18 -61.54 92.65
C ARG A 41 15.89 -61.87 91.33
N ARG A 42 16.56 -60.90 90.71
CA ARG A 42 17.36 -61.11 89.48
C ARG A 42 18.66 -61.85 89.73
N ALA A 43 19.25 -61.68 90.91
CA ALA A 43 20.48 -62.33 91.34
C ALA A 43 20.25 -63.72 91.97
N THR A 44 19.00 -64.06 92.31
CA THR A 44 18.63 -65.39 92.80
C THR A 44 19.05 -66.47 91.79
N PRO A 45 19.94 -67.41 92.14
CA PRO A 45 20.31 -68.49 91.25
C PRO A 45 19.13 -69.46 91.04
N GLY A 46 19.05 -70.06 89.85
CA GLY A 46 18.02 -71.04 89.51
C GLY A 46 16.84 -70.48 88.71
N LEU A 47 15.72 -71.22 88.74
CA LEU A 47 14.53 -70.95 87.93
C LEU A 47 13.90 -69.59 88.24
N ASP A 48 13.85 -69.20 89.52
CA ASP A 48 13.17 -67.97 89.96
C ASP A 48 13.85 -66.70 89.43
N GLY A 49 15.19 -66.67 89.38
CA GLY A 49 15.91 -65.53 88.81
C GLY A 49 15.88 -65.49 87.29
N ALA A 50 15.78 -66.66 86.62
CA ALA A 50 15.54 -66.73 85.18
C ALA A 50 14.13 -66.24 84.82
N LEU A 51 13.12 -66.62 85.61
CA LEU A 51 11.73 -66.16 85.46
C LEU A 51 11.63 -64.65 85.64
N ALA A 52 12.27 -64.08 86.68
CA ALA A 52 12.27 -62.64 86.92
C ALA A 52 12.89 -61.82 85.78
N ARG A 53 13.94 -62.33 85.10
CA ARG A 53 14.53 -61.69 83.92
C ARG A 53 13.63 -61.79 82.68
N ALA A 54 12.96 -62.93 82.50
CA ALA A 54 12.00 -63.12 81.43
C ALA A 54 10.80 -62.17 81.59
N GLU A 55 10.25 -62.04 82.79
CA GLU A 55 9.18 -61.09 83.13
C GLU A 55 9.59 -59.63 82.81
N GLU A 56 10.80 -59.20 83.18
CA GLU A 56 11.29 -57.85 82.86
C GLU A 56 11.44 -57.62 81.35
N LEU A 57 11.85 -58.65 80.60
CA LEU A 57 11.91 -58.58 79.13
C LEU A 57 10.51 -58.43 78.53
N TYR A 58 9.53 -59.22 79.00
CA TYR A 58 8.13 -59.11 78.57
C TYR A 58 7.56 -57.73 78.87
N ASP A 59 7.76 -57.21 80.09
CA ASP A 59 7.36 -55.86 80.49
C ASP A 59 7.93 -54.78 79.56
N ARG A 60 9.19 -54.93 79.15
CA ARG A 60 9.85 -54.00 78.22
C ARG A 60 9.26 -54.11 76.82
N MET A 61 9.04 -55.32 76.33
CA MET A 61 8.42 -55.56 75.03
C MET A 61 6.98 -55.03 74.98
N GLU A 62 6.19 -55.26 76.03
CA GLU A 62 4.82 -54.76 76.14
C GLU A 62 4.79 -53.23 76.14
N ARG A 63 5.65 -52.57 76.93
CA ARG A 63 5.74 -51.10 76.94
C ARG A 63 6.22 -50.54 75.61
N GLY A 64 7.20 -51.19 74.96
CA GLY A 64 7.70 -50.79 73.65
C GLY A 64 6.63 -50.92 72.55
N LEU A 65 5.90 -52.04 72.55
CA LEU A 65 4.80 -52.29 71.62
C LEU A 65 3.63 -51.33 71.87
N ALA A 66 3.26 -51.10 73.12
CA ALA A 66 2.23 -50.12 73.47
C ALA A 66 2.62 -48.70 73.06
N ALA A 67 3.89 -48.31 73.23
CA ALA A 67 4.39 -47.00 72.79
C ALA A 67 4.44 -46.86 71.26
N ALA A 68 4.64 -47.94 70.52
CA ALA A 68 4.59 -47.94 69.06
C ALA A 68 3.15 -47.94 68.51
N ILE A 69 2.24 -48.68 69.16
CA ILE A 69 0.84 -48.82 68.74
C ILE A 69 0.01 -47.60 69.14
N ALA A 70 0.24 -47.00 70.31
CA ALA A 70 -0.60 -45.91 70.81
C ALA A 70 -0.69 -44.69 69.85
N PRO A 71 0.41 -44.21 69.23
CA PRO A 71 0.33 -43.14 68.23
C PRO A 71 -0.45 -43.56 66.98
N LEU A 72 -0.28 -44.80 66.51
CA LEU A 72 -1.03 -45.32 65.36
C LEU A 72 -2.52 -45.45 65.67
N ALA A 73 -2.86 -45.94 66.86
CA ALA A 73 -4.24 -46.03 67.34
C ALA A 73 -4.87 -44.64 67.48
N GLN A 74 -4.11 -43.64 67.94
CA GLN A 74 -4.58 -42.25 68.01
C GLN A 74 -4.84 -41.67 66.61
N VAL A 75 -3.90 -41.82 65.67
CA VAL A 75 -4.10 -41.36 64.29
C VAL A 75 -5.28 -42.07 63.63
N LEU A 76 -5.43 -43.39 63.83
CA LEU A 76 -6.58 -44.13 63.32
C LEU A 76 -7.89 -43.67 63.98
N ALA A 77 -7.88 -43.39 65.28
CA ALA A 77 -9.05 -42.86 65.98
C ALA A 77 -9.41 -41.46 65.48
N ASP A 78 -8.44 -40.59 65.26
CA ASP A 78 -8.66 -39.24 64.73
C ASP A 78 -9.21 -39.32 63.30
N GLU A 79 -8.62 -40.16 62.44
CA GLU A 79 -8.96 -40.29 61.02
C GLU A 79 -10.25 -41.10 60.73
N LEU A 80 -10.60 -42.05 61.61
CA LEU A 80 -11.82 -42.86 61.51
C LEU A 80 -12.93 -42.35 62.45
N SER A 81 -12.66 -41.32 63.26
CA SER A 81 -13.72 -40.64 63.99
C SER A 81 -14.71 -40.01 63.01
N PRO A 82 -16.00 -39.87 63.39
CA PRO A 82 -16.97 -39.16 62.57
C PRO A 82 -16.48 -37.77 62.15
N ALA A 83 -15.83 -37.04 63.07
CA ALA A 83 -15.29 -35.71 62.80
C ALA A 83 -14.13 -35.73 61.78
N GLY A 84 -13.21 -36.70 61.87
CA GLY A 84 -12.09 -36.83 60.92
C GLY A 84 -12.58 -37.22 59.51
N VAL A 85 -13.56 -38.13 59.44
CA VAL A 85 -14.19 -38.52 58.17
C VAL A 85 -14.94 -37.35 57.55
N GLU A 86 -15.72 -36.59 58.33
CA GLU A 86 -16.41 -35.38 57.86
C GLU A 86 -15.42 -34.31 57.38
N ALA A 87 -14.29 -34.12 58.08
CA ALA A 87 -13.26 -33.18 57.66
C ALA A 87 -12.63 -33.60 56.31
N LYS A 88 -12.34 -34.90 56.13
CA LYS A 88 -11.84 -35.45 54.86
C LYS A 88 -12.85 -35.32 53.72
N LEU A 89 -14.11 -35.65 53.97
CA LEU A 89 -15.19 -35.46 52.99
C LEU A 89 -15.33 -33.98 52.61
N SER A 90 -15.29 -33.08 53.59
CA SER A 90 -15.34 -31.63 53.34
C SER A 90 -14.16 -31.15 52.52
N ALA A 91 -12.94 -31.64 52.79
CA ALA A 91 -11.76 -31.33 52.02
C ALA A 91 -11.87 -31.81 50.56
N VAL A 92 -12.32 -33.05 50.35
CA VAL A 92 -12.54 -33.61 49.01
C VAL A 92 -13.66 -32.86 48.26
N GLN A 93 -14.74 -32.48 48.95
CA GLN A 93 -15.80 -31.66 48.36
C GLN A 93 -15.29 -30.28 47.97
N ALA A 94 -14.50 -29.61 48.81
CA ALA A 94 -13.90 -28.32 48.49
C ALA A 94 -12.95 -28.40 47.29
N GLU A 95 -12.14 -29.46 47.21
CA GLU A 95 -11.29 -29.72 46.04
C GLU A 95 -12.13 -29.96 44.78
N ALA A 96 -13.19 -30.76 44.88
CA ALA A 96 -14.09 -31.02 43.76
C ALA A 96 -14.78 -29.73 43.28
N HIS A 97 -15.25 -28.88 44.20
CA HIS A 97 -15.82 -27.57 43.86
C HIS A 97 -14.80 -26.67 43.17
N THR A 98 -13.55 -26.67 43.64
CA THR A 98 -12.46 -25.92 43.02
C THR A 98 -12.19 -26.42 41.60
N ARG A 99 -12.08 -27.74 41.40
CA ARG A 99 -11.88 -28.35 40.07
C ARG A 99 -13.03 -28.01 39.12
N VAL A 100 -14.28 -28.05 39.59
CA VAL A 100 -15.45 -27.67 38.77
C VAL A 100 -15.44 -26.18 38.43
N ALA A 101 -15.03 -25.31 39.36
CA ALA A 101 -14.92 -23.88 39.12
C ALA A 101 -13.85 -23.57 38.05
N VAL A 102 -12.68 -24.21 38.15
CA VAL A 102 -11.61 -24.12 37.14
C VAL A 102 -12.10 -24.60 35.78
N ALA A 103 -12.70 -25.78 35.70
CA ALA A 103 -13.21 -26.33 34.45
C ALA A 103 -14.29 -25.44 33.80
N ARG A 104 -15.13 -24.77 34.60
CA ARG A 104 -16.11 -23.81 34.08
C ARG A 104 -15.43 -22.55 33.53
N SER A 105 -14.43 -22.03 34.23
CA SER A 105 -13.66 -20.87 33.77
C SER A 105 -12.89 -21.17 32.49
N GLU A 106 -12.23 -22.32 32.40
CA GLU A 106 -11.53 -22.78 31.18
C GLU A 106 -12.49 -22.95 30.01
N ARG A 107 -13.69 -23.51 30.25
CA ARG A 107 -14.73 -23.64 29.23
C ARG A 107 -15.19 -22.26 28.72
N GLU A 108 -15.42 -21.31 29.61
CA GLU A 108 -15.80 -19.94 29.25
C GLU A 108 -14.70 -19.22 28.45
N GLN A 109 -13.44 -19.37 28.87
CA GLN A 109 -12.30 -18.87 28.11
C GLN A 109 -12.21 -19.50 26.72
N ALA A 110 -12.41 -20.82 26.60
CA ALA A 110 -12.40 -21.52 25.32
C ALA A 110 -13.52 -21.01 24.39
N PHE A 111 -14.72 -20.78 24.91
CA PHE A 111 -15.82 -20.20 24.12
C PHE A 111 -15.52 -18.77 23.66
N GLU A 112 -14.94 -17.94 24.54
CA GLU A 112 -14.55 -16.59 24.18
C GLU A 112 -13.46 -16.58 23.10
N GLN A 113 -12.46 -17.45 23.21
CA GLN A 113 -11.42 -17.61 22.18
C GLN A 113 -12.01 -18.03 20.83
N VAL A 114 -12.95 -18.97 20.81
CA VAL A 114 -13.65 -19.37 19.58
C VAL A 114 -14.47 -18.21 19.02
N ARG A 115 -15.14 -17.42 19.86
CA ARG A 115 -15.91 -16.24 19.43
C ARG A 115 -15.00 -15.19 18.78
N LEU A 116 -13.89 -14.85 19.42
CA LEU A 116 -12.90 -13.91 18.89
C LEU A 116 -12.29 -14.43 17.58
N SER A 117 -11.95 -15.71 17.52
CA SER A 117 -11.39 -16.32 16.30
C SER A 117 -12.37 -16.30 15.14
N ARG A 118 -13.67 -16.54 15.39
CA ARG A 118 -14.72 -16.44 14.37
C ARG A 118 -14.86 -15.01 13.87
N LYS A 119 -14.91 -14.03 14.78
CA LYS A 119 -15.00 -12.61 14.43
C LYS A 119 -13.81 -12.17 13.59
N ALA A 120 -12.59 -12.52 13.99
CA ALA A 120 -11.38 -12.22 13.22
C ALA A 120 -11.39 -12.88 11.83
N THR A 121 -11.92 -14.11 11.72
CA THR A 121 -12.06 -14.80 10.43
C THR A 121 -13.09 -14.12 9.52
N GLU A 122 -14.21 -13.65 10.09
CA GLU A 122 -15.24 -12.90 9.35
C GLU A 122 -14.72 -11.55 8.88
N GLU A 123 -14.02 -10.81 9.75
CA GLU A 123 -13.35 -9.55 9.43
C GLU A 123 -12.33 -9.76 8.29
N ALA A 124 -11.44 -10.75 8.41
CA ALA A 124 -10.46 -11.07 7.35
C ALA A 124 -11.12 -11.47 6.01
N ARG A 125 -12.24 -12.20 6.04
CA ARG A 125 -13.01 -12.54 4.83
C ARG A 125 -13.61 -11.29 4.19
N ARG A 126 -14.15 -10.39 4.99
CA ARG A 126 -14.71 -9.13 4.52
C ARG A 126 -13.64 -8.25 3.88
N GLU A 127 -12.50 -8.07 4.54
CA GLU A 127 -11.34 -7.34 4.00
C GLU A 127 -10.87 -7.96 2.68
N THR A 128 -10.79 -9.29 2.59
CA THR A 128 -10.42 -9.98 1.35
C THR A 128 -11.44 -9.75 0.23
N ALA A 129 -12.74 -9.74 0.55
CA ALA A 129 -13.79 -9.47 -0.43
C ALA A 129 -13.76 -8.01 -0.91
N GLU A 130 -13.55 -7.05 0.00
CA GLU A 130 -13.38 -5.64 -0.32
C GLU A 130 -12.14 -5.43 -1.21
N ALA A 131 -11.01 -6.03 -0.86
CA ALA A 131 -9.78 -5.97 -1.67
C ALA A 131 -9.94 -6.57 -3.07
N ARG A 132 -10.71 -7.66 -3.20
CA ARG A 132 -11.05 -8.25 -4.51
C ARG A 132 -11.95 -7.32 -5.32
N GLY A 133 -12.96 -6.72 -4.71
CA GLY A 133 -13.82 -5.74 -5.38
C GLY A 133 -13.04 -4.56 -5.93
N LEU A 134 -12.13 -3.99 -5.12
CA LEU A 134 -11.24 -2.90 -5.55
C LEU A 134 -10.30 -3.33 -6.69
N ALA A 135 -9.79 -4.56 -6.66
CA ALA A 135 -8.94 -5.08 -7.72
C ALA A 135 -9.73 -5.32 -9.03
N GLU A 136 -10.97 -5.78 -8.94
CA GLU A 136 -11.86 -5.95 -10.09
C GLU A 136 -12.21 -4.59 -10.72
N GLU A 137 -12.55 -3.60 -9.90
CA GLU A 137 -12.81 -2.22 -10.34
C GLU A 137 -11.58 -1.60 -11.03
N ALA A 138 -10.40 -1.70 -10.41
CA ALA A 138 -9.16 -1.20 -11.00
C ALA A 138 -8.80 -1.90 -12.33
N ASN A 139 -9.09 -3.20 -12.47
CA ASN A 139 -8.89 -3.90 -13.74
C ASN A 139 -9.91 -3.44 -14.79
N ALA A 140 -11.18 -3.23 -14.41
CA ALA A 140 -12.20 -2.72 -15.32
C ALA A 140 -11.88 -1.30 -15.82
N GLU A 141 -11.42 -0.42 -14.93
CA GLU A 141 -10.95 0.93 -15.29
C GLU A 141 -9.76 0.87 -16.25
N ARG A 142 -8.78 -0.01 -15.97
CA ARG A 142 -7.63 -0.22 -16.84
C ARG A 142 -8.05 -0.69 -18.23
N ASP A 143 -8.95 -1.66 -18.30
CA ASP A 143 -9.42 -2.23 -19.57
C ASP A 143 -10.24 -1.20 -20.37
N SER A 144 -11.04 -0.36 -19.69
CA SER A 144 -11.71 0.79 -20.31
C SER A 144 -10.70 1.80 -20.86
N ALA A 145 -9.67 2.15 -20.08
CA ALA A 145 -8.63 3.07 -20.51
C ALA A 145 -7.84 2.54 -21.73
N PHE A 146 -7.60 1.22 -21.79
CA PHE A 146 -7.00 0.58 -22.96
C PHE A 146 -7.91 0.67 -24.18
N ALA A 147 -9.21 0.36 -24.05
CA ALA A 147 -10.16 0.48 -25.14
C ALA A 147 -10.26 1.92 -25.67
N ASP A 148 -10.28 2.92 -24.77
CA ASP A 148 -10.28 4.33 -25.15
C ASP A 148 -9.00 4.73 -25.88
N ALA A 149 -7.84 4.25 -25.43
CA ALA A 149 -6.56 4.50 -26.08
C ALA A 149 -6.49 3.86 -27.49
N GLU A 150 -7.02 2.64 -27.65
CA GLU A 150 -7.11 1.97 -28.94
C GLU A 150 -8.04 2.73 -29.90
N ASN A 151 -9.23 3.12 -29.43
CA ASN A 151 -10.18 3.92 -30.20
C ASN A 151 -9.57 5.27 -30.64
N ALA A 152 -8.89 5.97 -29.72
CA ALA A 152 -8.21 7.23 -30.04
C ALA A 152 -7.11 7.04 -31.08
N ARG A 153 -6.35 5.93 -31.00
CA ARG A 153 -5.33 5.58 -31.99
C ARG A 153 -5.95 5.28 -33.35
N GLU A 154 -7.05 4.54 -33.41
CA GLU A 154 -7.77 4.26 -34.66
C GLU A 154 -8.30 5.54 -35.31
N GLN A 155 -8.91 6.43 -34.53
CA GLN A 155 -9.38 7.72 -34.99
C GLN A 155 -8.23 8.59 -35.52
N ALA A 156 -7.08 8.63 -34.82
CA ALA A 156 -5.90 9.36 -35.28
C ALA A 156 -5.36 8.80 -36.61
N LEU A 157 -5.32 7.47 -36.76
CA LEU A 157 -4.90 6.83 -38.01
C LEU A 157 -5.89 7.10 -39.15
N ALA A 158 -7.20 7.12 -38.87
CA ALA A 158 -8.22 7.48 -39.85
C ALA A 158 -8.04 8.93 -40.32
N ALA A 159 -7.88 9.87 -39.39
CA ALA A 159 -7.64 11.28 -39.68
C ALA A 159 -6.37 11.50 -40.50
N LEU A 160 -5.27 10.79 -40.18
CA LEU A 160 -4.04 10.84 -40.97
C LEU A 160 -4.23 10.31 -42.41
N ARG A 161 -5.00 9.23 -42.59
CA ARG A 161 -5.31 8.70 -43.92
C ARG A 161 -6.15 9.67 -44.74
N GLU A 162 -7.13 10.31 -44.11
CA GLU A 162 -7.98 11.33 -44.74
C GLU A 162 -7.18 12.58 -45.12
N ALA A 163 -6.31 13.06 -44.22
CA ALA A 163 -5.41 14.17 -44.50
C ALA A 163 -4.47 13.86 -45.69
N ALA A 164 -3.87 12.66 -45.71
CA ALA A 164 -3.02 12.22 -46.82
C ALA A 164 -3.79 12.05 -48.14
N ALA A 165 -5.05 11.62 -48.09
CA ALA A 165 -5.91 11.55 -49.28
C ALA A 165 -6.22 12.96 -49.82
N THR A 166 -6.59 13.87 -48.93
CA THR A 166 -6.86 15.28 -49.26
C THR A 166 -5.62 15.97 -49.83
N GLU A 167 -4.44 15.75 -49.26
CA GLU A 167 -3.17 16.26 -49.78
C GLU A 167 -2.89 15.76 -51.19
N ARG A 168 -3.10 14.46 -51.46
CA ARG A 168 -2.93 13.90 -52.81
C ARG A 168 -3.87 14.56 -53.82
N VAL A 169 -5.14 14.75 -53.48
CA VAL A 169 -6.12 15.41 -54.35
C VAL A 169 -5.73 16.87 -54.58
N ALA A 170 -5.35 17.60 -53.53
CA ALA A 170 -4.90 18.99 -53.64
C ALA A 170 -3.66 19.12 -54.55
N ARG A 171 -2.69 18.20 -54.42
CA ARG A 171 -1.50 18.17 -55.27
C ARG A 171 -1.85 17.87 -56.73
N GLN A 172 -2.71 16.90 -57.00
CA GLN A 172 -3.17 16.60 -58.35
C GLN A 172 -3.89 17.80 -58.98
N ALA A 173 -4.78 18.46 -58.24
CA ALA A 173 -5.46 19.67 -58.70
C ALA A 173 -4.49 20.82 -58.99
N ALA A 174 -3.46 20.99 -58.15
CA ALA A 174 -2.40 21.99 -58.38
C ALA A 174 -1.56 21.68 -59.63
N GLU A 175 -1.18 20.41 -59.84
CA GLU A 175 -0.45 19.96 -61.02
C GLU A 175 -1.29 20.17 -62.30
N GLU A 176 -2.59 19.85 -62.27
CA GLU A 176 -3.51 20.10 -63.39
C GLU A 176 -3.72 21.58 -63.68
N ALA A 177 -3.86 22.41 -62.63
CA ALA A 177 -3.92 23.85 -62.76
C ALA A 177 -2.63 24.41 -63.38
N GLY A 178 -1.47 23.92 -62.96
CA GLY A 178 -0.17 24.29 -63.54
C GLY A 178 -0.05 23.90 -65.02
N ARG A 179 -0.51 22.71 -65.40
CA ARG A 179 -0.57 22.28 -66.82
C ARG A 179 -1.50 23.17 -67.64
N ARG A 180 -2.68 23.53 -67.11
CA ARG A 180 -3.62 24.45 -67.77
C ARG A 180 -3.03 25.84 -67.95
N ALA A 181 -2.36 26.37 -66.92
CA ALA A 181 -1.68 27.65 -67.00
C ALA A 181 -0.56 27.63 -68.06
N SER A 182 0.29 26.59 -68.06
CA SER A 182 1.37 26.46 -69.05
C SER A 182 0.84 26.38 -70.50
N ARG A 183 -0.29 25.68 -70.72
CA ARG A 183 -0.96 25.65 -72.03
C ARG A 183 -1.50 27.02 -72.43
N ALA A 184 -2.16 27.72 -71.50
CA ALA A 184 -2.67 29.06 -71.76
C ALA A 184 -1.54 30.06 -72.07
N GLU A 185 -0.39 29.93 -71.40
CA GLU A 185 0.82 30.72 -71.71
C GLU A 185 1.36 30.39 -73.10
N ALA A 186 1.48 29.12 -73.47
CA ALA A 186 1.91 28.71 -74.80
C ALA A 186 0.95 29.18 -75.91
N ASP A 187 -0.36 29.06 -75.70
CA ASP A 187 -1.38 29.55 -76.62
C ASP A 187 -1.29 31.07 -76.77
N ARG A 188 -1.09 31.80 -75.67
CA ARG A 188 -0.87 33.26 -75.69
C ARG A 188 0.38 33.60 -76.50
N ASP A 189 1.49 32.92 -76.24
CA ASP A 189 2.75 33.18 -76.92
C ASP A 189 2.66 32.86 -78.42
N GLN A 190 1.93 31.80 -78.80
CA GLN A 190 1.61 31.51 -80.19
C GLN A 190 0.78 32.64 -80.83
N VAL A 191 -0.29 33.09 -80.18
CA VAL A 191 -1.12 34.21 -80.67
C VAL A 191 -0.28 35.48 -80.83
N MET A 192 0.62 35.76 -79.88
CA MET A 192 1.53 36.90 -79.95
C MET A 192 2.54 36.76 -81.10
N ALA A 193 3.07 35.56 -81.36
CA ALA A 193 3.96 35.29 -82.49
C ALA A 193 3.24 35.45 -83.82
N GLU A 194 2.03 34.89 -83.97
CA GLU A 194 1.20 35.07 -85.16
C GLU A 194 0.79 36.53 -85.38
N ALA A 195 0.52 37.26 -84.30
CA ALA A 195 0.24 38.69 -84.36
C ALA A 195 1.47 39.48 -84.81
N ALA A 196 2.65 39.16 -84.28
CA ALA A 196 3.92 39.78 -84.69
C ALA A 196 4.21 39.49 -86.17
N GLU A 197 4.01 38.26 -86.64
CA GLU A 197 4.18 37.89 -88.04
C GLU A 197 3.18 38.63 -88.95
N ARG A 198 1.92 38.77 -88.53
CA ARG A 198 0.91 39.58 -89.23
C ARG A 198 1.31 41.05 -89.31
N VAL A 199 1.82 41.61 -88.21
CA VAL A 199 2.33 42.99 -88.17
C VAL A 199 3.54 43.15 -89.09
N GLU A 200 4.46 42.19 -89.11
CA GLU A 200 5.63 42.21 -89.97
C GLU A 200 5.26 42.08 -91.46
N ARG A 201 4.30 41.21 -91.80
CA ARG A 201 3.70 41.13 -93.14
C ARG A 201 3.04 42.43 -93.54
N ALA A 202 2.18 42.99 -92.67
CA ALA A 202 1.53 44.27 -92.92
C ALA A 202 2.54 45.42 -93.07
N ALA A 203 3.62 45.41 -92.30
CA ALA A 203 4.71 46.38 -92.42
C ALA A 203 5.50 46.18 -93.72
N GLY A 204 5.73 44.94 -94.15
CA GLY A 204 6.32 44.62 -95.45
C GLY A 204 5.45 45.09 -96.61
N GLU A 205 4.15 44.77 -96.58
CA GLU A 205 3.15 45.24 -97.54
C GLU A 205 3.04 46.76 -97.54
N ALA A 206 3.09 47.41 -96.37
CA ALA A 206 3.10 48.87 -96.25
C ALA A 206 4.37 49.48 -96.86
N ARG A 207 5.55 48.89 -96.63
CA ARG A 207 6.81 49.34 -97.27
C ARG A 207 6.78 49.10 -98.78
N ASP A 208 6.20 48.01 -99.25
CA ASP A 208 6.05 47.72 -100.67
C ASP A 208 5.02 48.65 -101.33
N ALA A 209 3.93 48.95 -100.63
CA ALA A 209 2.92 49.93 -101.02
C ALA A 209 3.49 51.34 -101.01
N GLU A 210 4.32 51.70 -100.04
CA GLU A 210 5.04 52.98 -99.96
C GLU A 210 6.09 53.07 -101.06
N ALA A 211 6.88 52.03 -101.32
CA ALA A 211 7.83 51.99 -102.43
C ALA A 211 7.12 52.02 -103.79
N LYS A 212 5.93 51.40 -103.91
CA LYS A 212 5.05 51.58 -105.08
C LYS A 212 4.49 53.00 -105.14
N ALA A 213 4.07 53.59 -104.03
CA ALA A 213 3.54 54.95 -103.97
C ALA A 213 4.62 56.01 -104.22
N VAL A 214 5.88 55.76 -103.87
CA VAL A 214 7.03 56.60 -104.22
C VAL A 214 7.37 56.44 -105.70
N ARG A 215 7.33 55.23 -106.26
CA ARG A 215 7.53 55.02 -107.71
C ARG A 215 6.39 55.57 -108.56
N GLU A 216 5.15 55.42 -108.11
CA GLU A 216 3.96 56.03 -108.69
C GLU A 216 3.94 57.53 -108.40
N GLY A 217 4.50 57.99 -107.29
CA GLY A 217 4.69 59.39 -106.91
C GLY A 217 5.73 60.09 -107.77
N GLU A 218 6.85 59.46 -108.09
CA GLU A 218 7.87 59.95 -109.03
C GLU A 218 7.40 59.89 -110.50
N ARG A 219 6.43 59.02 -110.80
CA ARG A 219 5.70 59.00 -112.09
C ARG A 219 4.58 60.04 -112.11
N ALA A 220 3.92 60.26 -110.97
CA ALA A 220 2.87 61.25 -110.77
C ALA A 220 3.46 62.65 -110.71
N GLU A 221 4.62 62.93 -110.12
CA GLU A 221 5.28 64.24 -110.14
C GLU A 221 5.67 64.64 -111.57
N ARG A 222 6.04 63.67 -112.41
CA ARG A 222 6.23 63.89 -113.86
C ARG A 222 4.91 64.08 -114.62
N ALA A 223 3.77 63.63 -114.09
CA ALA A 223 2.43 63.82 -114.66
C ALA A 223 1.68 65.05 -114.07
N VAL A 224 1.97 65.45 -112.83
CA VAL A 224 1.38 66.54 -112.03
C VAL A 224 1.99 67.88 -112.43
N ALA A 225 3.24 67.90 -112.93
CA ALA A 225 3.75 69.03 -113.71
C ALA A 225 2.90 69.31 -114.98
N LYS A 226 2.08 68.35 -115.43
CA LYS A 226 1.18 68.47 -116.59
C LYS A 226 -0.32 68.48 -116.25
N ALA A 227 -0.69 68.08 -115.03
CA ALA A 227 -2.09 67.98 -114.56
C ALA A 227 -2.42 68.91 -113.37
N ALA A 228 -1.52 69.82 -112.97
CA ALA A 228 -1.80 70.92 -112.03
C ALA A 228 -2.77 72.00 -112.58
N ARG A 229 -3.50 71.70 -113.66
CA ARG A 229 -4.48 72.61 -114.28
C ARG A 229 -5.74 71.87 -114.71
N ALA A 230 -6.39 71.17 -113.79
CA ALA A 230 -7.84 71.23 -113.59
C ALA A 230 -8.33 70.06 -112.71
N VAL A 231 -9.24 70.37 -111.78
CA VAL A 231 -10.33 69.51 -111.26
C VAL A 231 -10.25 68.94 -109.82
N GLU A 232 -9.13 68.96 -109.10
CA GLU A 232 -9.09 68.26 -107.78
C GLU A 232 -9.51 69.08 -106.54
N ASP A 233 -10.41 70.06 -106.73
CA ASP A 233 -11.08 70.80 -105.64
C ASP A 233 -12.43 70.18 -105.20
N ALA A 234 -12.85 69.01 -105.72
CA ALA A 234 -14.23 68.50 -105.49
C ALA A 234 -14.37 67.13 -104.79
N ALA A 235 -13.27 66.45 -104.42
CA ALA A 235 -13.34 65.11 -103.83
C ALA A 235 -12.83 65.01 -102.37
N ARG A 236 -11.99 65.96 -101.90
CA ARG A 236 -11.32 65.88 -100.59
C ARG A 236 -12.26 66.01 -99.38
N VAL A 237 -13.40 66.69 -99.53
CA VAL A 237 -14.30 66.99 -98.40
C VAL A 237 -15.26 65.84 -98.04
N ARG A 238 -15.47 64.85 -98.94
CA ARG A 238 -16.41 63.74 -98.68
C ARG A 238 -15.77 62.49 -98.06
N ALA A 239 -14.45 62.32 -98.16
CA ALA A 239 -13.73 61.19 -97.55
C ALA A 239 -13.38 61.43 -96.06
N GLU A 240 -13.21 62.69 -95.65
CA GLU A 240 -12.84 63.06 -94.27
C GLU A 240 -14.03 62.92 -93.28
N LEU A 241 -15.27 63.01 -93.75
CA LEU A 241 -16.47 62.90 -92.89
C LEU A 241 -16.74 61.46 -92.42
N VAL A 242 -16.51 60.45 -93.27
CA VAL A 242 -16.75 59.02 -92.94
C VAL A 242 -15.65 58.45 -92.03
N VAL A 243 -14.42 58.96 -92.14
CA VAL A 243 -13.29 58.60 -91.25
C VAL A 243 -13.45 59.25 -89.87
N ALA A 244 -14.03 60.44 -89.79
CA ALA A 244 -14.34 61.11 -88.52
C ALA A 244 -15.50 60.43 -87.75
N GLU A 245 -16.57 60.00 -88.43
CA GLU A 245 -17.69 59.30 -87.78
C GLU A 245 -17.31 57.89 -87.26
N GLN A 246 -16.48 57.14 -87.99
CA GLN A 246 -15.96 55.85 -87.51
C GLN A 246 -14.93 56.00 -86.36
N GLY A 247 -14.24 57.14 -86.29
CA GLY A 247 -13.34 57.50 -85.19
C GLY A 247 -14.09 57.76 -83.88
N VAL A 248 -15.24 58.44 -83.93
CA VAL A 248 -16.08 58.73 -82.76
C VAL A 248 -16.72 57.45 -82.19
N VAL A 249 -17.20 56.54 -83.03
CA VAL A 249 -17.76 55.25 -82.57
C VAL A 249 -16.68 54.34 -81.98
N ARG A 250 -15.48 54.29 -82.55
CA ARG A 250 -14.35 53.53 -81.97
C ARG A 250 -13.80 54.17 -80.69
N ALA A 251 -13.85 55.49 -80.56
CA ALA A 251 -13.46 56.19 -79.35
C ALA A 251 -14.46 55.97 -78.21
N LEU A 252 -15.77 55.98 -78.51
CA LEU A 252 -16.83 55.65 -77.55
C LEU A 252 -16.75 54.18 -77.10
N ALA A 253 -16.56 53.24 -78.03
CA ALA A 253 -16.39 51.83 -77.67
C ALA A 253 -15.12 51.55 -76.84
N ARG A 254 -14.04 52.32 -77.05
CA ARG A 254 -12.82 52.24 -76.23
C ARG A 254 -13.00 52.90 -74.87
N ALA A 255 -13.78 53.97 -74.78
CA ALA A 255 -14.14 54.62 -73.52
C ALA A 255 -15.04 53.72 -72.66
N GLU A 256 -16.06 53.09 -73.24
CA GLU A 256 -16.93 52.13 -72.56
C GLU A 256 -16.18 50.85 -72.14
N ALA A 257 -15.24 50.36 -72.95
CA ALA A 257 -14.37 49.25 -72.56
C ALA A 257 -13.42 49.63 -71.41
N ALA A 258 -12.87 50.85 -71.41
CA ALA A 258 -12.02 51.36 -70.34
C ALA A 258 -12.80 51.63 -69.04
N GLU A 259 -14.06 52.06 -69.13
CA GLU A 259 -14.97 52.18 -67.98
C GLU A 259 -15.33 50.80 -67.41
N GLY A 260 -15.64 49.81 -68.27
CA GLY A 260 -15.87 48.44 -67.82
C GLY A 260 -14.65 47.77 -67.18
N GLU A 261 -13.43 48.11 -67.63
CA GLU A 261 -12.19 47.66 -66.98
C GLU A 261 -11.91 48.38 -65.65
N ARG A 262 -12.25 49.68 -65.55
CA ARG A 262 -12.19 50.43 -64.29
C ARG A 262 -13.18 49.89 -63.26
N ASP A 263 -14.42 49.62 -63.64
CA ASP A 263 -15.43 49.07 -62.72
C ASP A 263 -15.04 47.68 -62.22
N ARG A 264 -14.50 46.82 -63.12
CA ARG A 264 -13.93 45.53 -62.70
C ARG A 264 -12.70 45.69 -61.82
N ALA A 265 -11.88 46.71 -62.01
CA ALA A 265 -10.74 46.99 -61.14
C ALA A 265 -11.19 47.46 -59.75
N VAL A 266 -12.21 48.32 -59.67
CA VAL A 266 -12.81 48.80 -58.42
C VAL A 266 -13.43 47.65 -57.63
N VAL A 267 -14.22 46.79 -58.27
CA VAL A 267 -14.80 45.61 -57.62
C VAL A 267 -13.72 44.64 -57.12
N ARG A 268 -12.61 44.48 -57.87
CA ARG A 268 -11.47 43.65 -57.42
C ARG A 268 -10.74 44.27 -56.22
N THR A 269 -10.58 45.59 -56.17
CA THR A 269 -9.97 46.27 -55.01
C THR A 269 -10.86 46.19 -53.79
N GLU A 270 -12.17 46.40 -53.93
CA GLU A 270 -13.13 46.28 -52.83
C GLU A 270 -13.20 44.85 -52.29
N ALA A 271 -13.21 43.84 -53.18
CA ALA A 271 -13.15 42.43 -52.77
C ALA A 271 -11.83 42.09 -52.05
N ALA A 272 -10.71 42.66 -52.50
CA ALA A 272 -9.41 42.48 -51.86
C ALA A 272 -9.34 43.19 -50.48
N GLU A 273 -9.98 44.34 -50.32
CA GLU A 273 -10.07 45.04 -49.04
C GLU A 273 -10.95 44.30 -48.04
N VAL A 274 -12.10 43.77 -48.48
CA VAL A 274 -12.96 42.92 -47.64
C VAL A 274 -12.23 41.64 -47.21
N ALA A 275 -11.46 41.01 -48.13
CA ALA A 275 -10.64 39.85 -47.80
C ALA A 275 -9.52 40.18 -46.79
N ARG A 276 -8.86 41.34 -46.93
CA ARG A 276 -7.87 41.81 -45.95
C ARG A 276 -8.50 42.10 -44.59
N ALA A 277 -9.67 42.74 -44.56
CA ALA A 277 -10.38 43.02 -43.31
C ALA A 277 -10.78 41.73 -42.58
N ARG A 278 -11.26 40.71 -43.32
CA ARG A 278 -11.55 39.38 -42.74
C ARG A 278 -10.29 38.67 -42.23
N ALA A 279 -9.21 38.66 -43.00
CA ALA A 279 -7.95 38.04 -42.58
C ALA A 279 -7.34 38.72 -41.34
N VAL A 280 -7.47 40.05 -41.20
CA VAL A 280 -7.06 40.78 -40.00
C VAL A 280 -7.95 40.44 -38.79
N GLY A 281 -9.26 40.28 -39.00
CA GLY A 281 -10.18 39.81 -37.96
C GLY A 281 -9.84 38.41 -37.46
N GLU A 282 -9.67 37.45 -38.38
CA GLU A 282 -9.30 36.07 -38.07
C GLU A 282 -7.93 35.98 -37.37
N ALA A 283 -6.94 36.80 -37.80
CA ALA A 283 -5.64 36.87 -37.13
C ALA A 283 -5.73 37.45 -35.71
N ALA A 284 -6.60 38.45 -35.48
CA ALA A 284 -6.83 39.01 -34.15
C ALA A 284 -7.50 37.98 -33.21
N GLU A 285 -8.48 37.22 -33.71
CA GLU A 285 -9.12 36.14 -32.97
C GLU A 285 -8.13 35.01 -32.63
N ALA A 286 -7.29 34.60 -33.58
CA ALA A 286 -6.25 33.60 -33.35
C ALA A 286 -5.23 34.04 -32.28
N VAL A 287 -4.86 35.32 -32.26
CA VAL A 287 -3.97 35.89 -31.22
C VAL A 287 -4.65 35.89 -29.85
N GLN A 288 -5.94 36.20 -29.77
CA GLN A 288 -6.69 36.15 -28.51
C GLN A 288 -6.85 34.71 -28.00
N ALA A 289 -7.21 33.77 -28.89
CA ALA A 289 -7.28 32.35 -28.56
C ALA A 289 -5.94 31.81 -28.04
N ARG A 290 -4.82 32.19 -28.66
CA ARG A 290 -3.48 31.82 -28.20
C ARG A 290 -3.14 32.40 -26.83
N LYS A 291 -3.48 33.66 -26.57
CA LYS A 291 -3.28 34.29 -25.25
C LYS A 291 -4.11 33.63 -24.16
N GLN A 292 -5.35 33.23 -24.47
CA GLN A 292 -6.21 32.51 -23.55
C GLN A 292 -5.65 31.11 -23.25
N ALA A 293 -5.25 30.37 -24.29
CA ALA A 293 -4.61 29.07 -24.12
C ALA A 293 -3.29 29.14 -23.33
N GLU A 294 -2.51 30.21 -23.46
CA GLU A 294 -1.29 30.41 -22.66
C GLU A 294 -1.62 30.70 -21.18
N ARG A 295 -2.69 31.46 -20.89
CA ARG A 295 -3.15 31.70 -19.52
C ARG A 295 -3.65 30.41 -18.88
N ASP A 296 -4.51 29.68 -19.57
CA ASP A 296 -5.02 28.39 -19.10
C ASP A 296 -3.88 27.38 -18.90
N GLY A 297 -2.89 27.38 -19.80
CA GLY A 297 -1.67 26.59 -19.67
C GLY A 297 -0.85 26.95 -18.44
N ARG A 298 -0.63 28.25 -18.17
CA ARG A 298 0.08 28.73 -16.96
C ARG A 298 -0.67 28.37 -15.68
N GLU A 299 -1.99 28.46 -15.66
CA GLU A 299 -2.81 28.08 -14.52
C GLU A 299 -2.75 26.57 -14.25
N ARG A 300 -2.82 25.74 -15.29
CA ARG A 300 -2.64 24.29 -15.17
C ARG A 300 -1.25 23.91 -14.64
N VAL A 301 -0.20 24.59 -15.11
CA VAL A 301 1.17 24.36 -14.61
C VAL A 301 1.31 24.78 -13.15
N LYS A 302 0.68 25.88 -12.72
CA LYS A 302 0.65 26.28 -11.30
C LYS A 302 -0.09 25.25 -10.45
N ALA A 303 -1.27 24.83 -10.87
CA ALA A 303 -2.06 23.81 -10.17
C ALA A 303 -1.31 22.48 -10.06
N ALA A 304 -0.66 22.03 -11.14
CA ALA A 304 0.20 20.84 -11.13
C ALA A 304 1.40 21.02 -10.16
N GLY A 305 2.02 22.20 -10.14
CA GLY A 305 3.11 22.51 -9.21
C GLY A 305 2.69 22.50 -7.74
N GLU A 306 1.47 22.94 -7.43
CA GLU A 306 0.89 22.86 -6.08
C GLU A 306 0.57 21.42 -5.67
N GLN A 307 0.04 20.61 -6.60
CA GLN A 307 -0.20 19.18 -6.38
C GLN A 307 1.10 18.41 -6.11
N VAL A 308 2.17 18.69 -6.86
CA VAL A 308 3.49 18.06 -6.62
C VAL A 308 4.02 18.41 -5.23
N ARG A 309 3.96 19.69 -4.81
CA ARG A 309 4.39 20.08 -3.45
C ARG A 309 3.54 19.43 -2.36
N ALA A 310 2.23 19.29 -2.58
CA ALA A 310 1.35 18.61 -1.64
C ALA A 310 1.70 17.11 -1.54
N ALA A 311 2.01 16.46 -2.66
CA ALA A 311 2.46 15.07 -2.70
C ALA A 311 3.83 14.88 -2.02
N GLU A 312 4.79 15.78 -2.24
CA GLU A 312 6.09 15.75 -1.55
C GLU A 312 5.93 15.92 -0.03
N ALA A 313 5.07 16.85 0.41
CA ALA A 313 4.77 17.03 1.84
C ALA A 313 4.01 15.84 2.45
N ALA A 314 3.20 15.12 1.68
CA ALA A 314 2.57 13.88 2.12
C ALA A 314 3.60 12.75 2.24
N LEU A 315 4.48 12.61 1.25
CA LEU A 315 5.56 11.62 1.24
C LEU A 315 6.55 11.83 2.39
N ALA A 316 6.89 13.09 2.70
CA ALA A 316 7.74 13.42 3.85
C ALA A 316 7.10 12.98 5.18
N ARG A 317 5.79 13.22 5.35
CA ARG A 317 5.05 12.80 6.55
C ARG A 317 4.96 11.28 6.68
N GLU A 318 4.78 10.57 5.57
CA GLU A 318 4.83 9.11 5.57
C GLU A 318 6.24 8.58 5.88
N GLY A 319 7.29 9.26 5.38
CA GLY A 319 8.68 8.96 5.72
C GLY A 319 8.97 9.10 7.22
N GLU A 320 8.48 10.18 7.84
CA GLU A 320 8.59 10.39 9.29
C GLU A 320 7.83 9.33 10.09
N ARG A 321 6.62 8.95 9.67
CA ARG A 321 5.85 7.85 10.29
C ARG A 321 6.57 6.51 10.19
N ALA A 322 7.12 6.19 9.02
CA ALA A 322 7.88 4.97 8.82
C ALA A 322 9.15 4.94 9.69
N ALA A 323 9.87 6.05 9.79
CA ALA A 323 11.03 6.19 10.66
C ALA A 323 10.64 6.01 12.15
N GLY A 324 9.52 6.60 12.57
CA GLY A 324 8.97 6.41 13.92
C GLY A 324 8.62 4.96 14.23
N ALA A 325 7.94 4.28 13.30
CA ALA A 325 7.58 2.86 13.46
C ALA A 325 8.82 1.95 13.53
N VAL A 326 9.88 2.26 12.77
CA VAL A 326 11.16 1.53 12.86
C VAL A 326 11.82 1.73 14.23
N ALA A 327 11.83 2.96 14.74
CA ALA A 327 12.38 3.25 16.07
C ALA A 327 11.61 2.52 17.19
N GLU A 328 10.27 2.48 17.11
CA GLU A 328 9.42 1.76 18.08
C GLU A 328 9.65 0.23 18.01
N ARG A 329 9.76 -0.33 16.79
CA ARG A 329 10.12 -1.73 16.60
C ARG A 329 11.49 -2.05 17.21
N ASP A 330 12.46 -1.17 17.05
CA ASP A 330 13.81 -1.41 17.57
C ASP A 330 13.86 -1.27 19.11
N ALA A 331 13.07 -0.35 19.68
CA ALA A 331 12.88 -0.24 21.13
C ALA A 331 12.23 -1.50 21.72
N THR A 332 11.13 -1.98 21.14
CA THR A 332 10.43 -3.21 21.58
C THR A 332 11.31 -4.45 21.44
N ARG A 333 12.16 -4.52 20.40
CA ARG A 333 13.17 -5.59 20.27
C ARG A 333 14.23 -5.54 21.36
N ALA A 334 14.68 -4.34 21.74
CA ALA A 334 15.63 -4.17 22.83
C ALA A 334 15.02 -4.59 24.17
N GLU A 335 13.78 -4.18 24.45
CA GLU A 335 13.03 -4.61 25.64
C GLU A 335 12.87 -6.12 25.69
N LEU A 336 12.48 -6.75 24.57
CA LEU A 336 12.36 -8.20 24.47
C LEU A 336 13.70 -8.91 24.72
N ALA A 337 14.81 -8.33 24.27
CA ALA A 337 16.14 -8.88 24.53
C ALA A 337 16.49 -8.82 26.02
N VAL A 338 16.16 -7.72 26.70
CA VAL A 338 16.34 -7.57 28.16
C VAL A 338 15.49 -8.58 28.93
N GLU A 339 14.23 -8.77 28.56
CA GLU A 339 13.36 -9.76 29.22
C GLU A 339 13.82 -11.21 28.96
N ARG A 340 14.35 -11.50 27.77
CA ARG A 340 14.98 -12.79 27.49
C ARG A 340 16.22 -13.03 28.33
N ALA A 341 17.05 -12.01 28.56
CA ALA A 341 18.19 -12.11 29.46
C ALA A 341 17.74 -12.36 30.91
N ARG A 342 16.76 -11.58 31.41
CA ARG A 342 16.19 -11.77 32.76
C ARG A 342 15.62 -13.18 32.95
N THR A 343 14.89 -13.69 31.97
CA THR A 343 14.32 -15.04 32.05
C THR A 343 15.39 -16.14 31.96
N ALA A 344 16.48 -15.91 31.22
CA ALA A 344 17.64 -16.82 31.23
C ALA A 344 18.34 -16.82 32.60
N ASP A 345 18.59 -15.65 33.19
CA ASP A 345 19.22 -15.53 34.51
C ASP A 345 18.37 -16.19 35.61
N LEU A 346 17.05 -15.98 35.58
CA LEU A 346 16.13 -16.62 36.52
C LEU A 346 16.10 -18.15 36.37
N ARG A 347 16.27 -18.69 35.15
CA ARG A 347 16.38 -20.13 34.94
C ARG A 347 17.67 -20.69 35.52
N ILE A 348 18.80 -19.99 35.32
CA ILE A 348 20.08 -20.38 35.90
C ILE A 348 19.98 -20.38 37.43
N ALA A 349 19.46 -19.30 38.03
CA ALA A 349 19.27 -19.21 39.48
C ALA A 349 18.35 -20.32 40.03
N LEU A 350 17.31 -20.71 39.28
CA LEU A 350 16.43 -21.82 39.66
C LEU A 350 17.16 -23.17 39.60
N GLU A 351 17.99 -23.39 38.58
CA GLU A 351 18.82 -24.60 38.46
C GLU A 351 19.85 -24.69 39.58
N GLU A 352 20.52 -23.58 39.91
CA GLU A 352 21.43 -23.48 41.05
C GLU A 352 20.72 -23.79 42.37
N ALA A 353 19.56 -23.17 42.63
CA ALA A 353 18.77 -23.44 43.83
C ALA A 353 18.30 -24.91 43.92
N ARG A 354 17.97 -25.54 42.78
CA ARG A 354 17.62 -26.96 42.72
C ARG A 354 18.84 -27.86 43.01
N ALA A 355 20.01 -27.50 42.50
CA ALA A 355 21.26 -28.20 42.77
C ALA A 355 21.66 -28.09 44.25
N GLU A 356 21.57 -26.90 44.84
CA GLU A 356 21.78 -26.68 46.28
C GLU A 356 20.81 -27.50 47.13
N ALA A 357 19.51 -27.49 46.79
CA ALA A 357 18.52 -28.31 47.48
C ALA A 357 18.79 -29.82 47.33
N ALA A 358 19.35 -30.27 46.20
CA ALA A 358 19.78 -31.66 46.03
C ALA A 358 20.98 -31.99 46.94
N LEU A 359 21.99 -31.13 46.98
CA LEU A 359 23.18 -31.28 47.85
C LEU A 359 22.80 -31.27 49.34
N LEU A 360 21.88 -30.40 49.76
CA LEU A 360 21.39 -30.36 51.14
C LEU A 360 20.61 -31.64 51.50
N ARG A 361 19.80 -32.18 50.57
CA ARG A 361 19.13 -33.47 50.75
C ARG A 361 20.13 -34.62 50.88
N GLU A 362 21.15 -34.67 50.03
CA GLU A 362 22.21 -35.68 50.10
C GLU A 362 22.98 -35.59 51.42
N ARG A 363 23.33 -34.39 51.88
CA ARG A 363 23.96 -34.17 53.20
C ARG A 363 23.05 -34.62 54.34
N ALA A 364 21.76 -34.32 54.29
CA ALA A 364 20.80 -34.76 55.31
C ALA A 364 20.70 -36.30 55.34
N VAL A 365 20.59 -36.94 54.18
CA VAL A 365 20.59 -38.41 54.07
C VAL A 365 21.88 -39.01 54.61
N THR A 366 23.03 -38.42 54.30
CA THR A 366 24.33 -38.90 54.78
C THR A 366 24.48 -38.73 56.30
N ALA A 367 23.96 -37.64 56.86
CA ALA A 367 23.93 -37.42 58.31
C ALA A 367 23.00 -38.43 59.03
N GLU A 368 21.83 -38.73 58.46
CA GLU A 368 20.93 -39.77 58.98
C GLU A 368 21.56 -41.17 58.93
N LEU A 369 22.38 -41.46 57.89
CA LEU A 369 23.08 -42.74 57.76
C LEU A 369 24.35 -42.83 58.62
N GLY A 370 25.07 -41.72 58.84
CA GLY A 370 26.27 -41.65 59.70
C GLY A 370 25.97 -41.45 61.19
N GLY A 371 24.76 -41.02 61.55
CA GLY A 371 24.29 -40.82 62.91
C GLY A 371 23.80 -42.07 63.63
N ARG A 372 23.91 -43.26 63.01
CA ARG A 372 23.64 -44.53 63.68
C ARG A 372 24.87 -44.92 64.52
N PRO A 373 24.84 -44.81 65.86
CA PRO A 373 25.95 -45.28 66.66
C PRO A 373 26.03 -46.79 66.54
N GLU A 374 27.22 -47.29 66.20
CA GLU A 374 27.60 -48.68 66.41
C GLU A 374 27.57 -49.00 67.92
N GLU A 375 26.38 -49.19 68.48
CA GLU A 375 26.25 -49.86 69.76
C GLU A 375 26.24 -51.37 69.54
N GLY A 376 27.38 -51.99 69.86
CA GLY A 376 27.39 -53.29 70.52
C GLY A 376 27.54 -54.51 69.63
N ARG A 377 28.75 -54.73 69.11
CA ARG A 377 29.25 -56.09 68.86
C ARG A 377 30.55 -56.28 69.67
N GLY A 378 30.39 -56.71 70.92
CA GLY A 378 31.49 -56.96 71.84
C GLY A 378 31.02 -57.71 73.08
N ILE A 379 31.23 -59.03 73.02
CA ILE A 379 31.09 -60.08 74.06
C ILE A 379 29.68 -60.67 74.21
#